data_AF-A0A8S9MUS0-F1
#
_entry.id   AF-A0A8S9MUS0-F1
#
_cell.length_a   1.000
_cell.length_b   1.000
_cell.length_c   1.000
_cell.angle_alpha   90.00
_cell.angle_beta   90.00
_cell.angle_gamma   90.00
#
_symmetry.space_group_name_H-M   'P 1'
#
loop_
_entity.id
_entity.type
_entity.pdbx_description
1 polymer ?
#
loop_
_entity_poly.entity_id
_entity_poly.type
_entity_poly.pdbx_seq_one_letter_code
_entity_poly.pdbx_strand_id
1 'polypeptide(L)'
;MADSDPASFLTQANAILRKNLTYQKRNVWSNVRLIMIPFYLCLVLVGIQALFDSQVSNSLDNQCGCKCIQKTGDETCQMVCGVEYSTRDQAVFCAIPNPQPWPPLILIPLPRNRVVDANLTNVSCKQRNNCPVTILFTGNNQSLGATLSRNLFRRSFPMNYSDLLFSLADNVLATTYKGSPTNYLDAGIVSDRFIYNIQSRCTPNSKVSFSLGQSPLNFTKEMRCVQGLNLWINSSREINDDIFKGYLKGNSEGMINEIVAAYDLLDTNRTNFNVNIWYNATYQDDSGNMPPKLLRVPRLVSLAVERKGNDAVATSDGDDGENSCVVVEVSIVEGVKVAMGEAGEVSRGVDGGC
;
A
#
# COMPACT_ATOMS: atom_id res chain seq x y z
N MET A 1 -22.30 -20.13 -79.29
CA MET A 1 -22.58 -19.65 -77.92
C MET A 1 -21.22 -19.34 -77.32
N ALA A 2 -20.93 -18.08 -77.01
CA ALA A 2 -19.63 -17.70 -76.46
C ALA A 2 -19.62 -17.99 -74.96
N ASP A 3 -18.69 -18.85 -74.51
CA ASP A 3 -18.43 -19.10 -73.10
C ASP A 3 -17.90 -17.82 -72.45
N SER A 4 -18.57 -17.38 -71.38
CA SER A 4 -18.16 -16.22 -70.59
C SER A 4 -17.11 -16.64 -69.57
N ASP A 5 -15.83 -16.40 -69.89
CA ASP A 5 -14.73 -16.58 -68.95
C ASP A 5 -14.95 -15.73 -67.68
N PRO A 6 -14.65 -16.28 -66.47
CA PRO A 6 -14.81 -15.55 -65.22
C PRO A 6 -13.86 -14.35 -65.18
N ALA A 7 -14.40 -13.19 -64.76
CA ALA A 7 -13.65 -11.95 -64.70
C ALA A 7 -12.43 -12.06 -63.77
N SER A 8 -11.30 -11.46 -64.17
CA SER A 8 -10.07 -11.48 -63.38
C SER A 8 -10.26 -10.85 -61.98
N PHE A 9 -9.46 -11.29 -61.01
CA PHE A 9 -9.54 -10.80 -59.61
C PHE A 9 -9.51 -9.28 -59.51
N LEU A 10 -8.66 -8.59 -60.29
CA LEU A 10 -8.58 -7.13 -60.29
C LEU A 10 -9.87 -6.48 -60.80
N THR A 11 -10.50 -7.10 -61.81
CA THR A 11 -11.76 -6.62 -62.38
C THR A 11 -12.89 -6.77 -61.35
N GLN A 12 -12.92 -7.88 -60.63
CA GLN A 12 -13.89 -8.13 -59.55
C GLN A 12 -13.67 -7.20 -58.35
N ALA A 13 -12.42 -7.02 -57.91
CA ALA A 13 -12.07 -6.12 -56.81
C ALA A 13 -12.40 -4.65 -57.14
N ASN A 14 -12.12 -4.19 -58.36
CA ASN A 14 -12.48 -2.84 -58.81
C ASN A 14 -14.01 -2.65 -58.89
N ALA A 15 -14.75 -3.66 -59.35
CA ALA A 15 -16.21 -3.63 -59.36
C ALA A 15 -16.80 -3.55 -57.94
N ILE A 16 -16.26 -4.34 -56.99
CA ILE A 16 -16.66 -4.33 -55.59
C ILE A 16 -16.31 -2.99 -54.93
N LEU A 17 -15.12 -2.44 -55.19
CA LEU A 17 -14.69 -1.14 -54.68
C LEU A 17 -15.62 -0.02 -55.17
N ARG A 18 -15.95 0.01 -56.47
CA ARG A 18 -16.89 0.99 -57.04
C ARG A 18 -18.29 0.86 -56.43
N LYS A 19 -18.76 -0.37 -56.21
CA LYS A 19 -20.05 -0.63 -55.56
C LYS A 19 -20.06 -0.09 -54.11
N ASN A 20 -19.02 -0.40 -53.33
CA ASN A 20 -18.88 0.06 -51.94
C ASN A 20 -18.73 1.60 -51.86
N LEU A 21 -17.93 2.21 -52.73
CA LEU A 21 -17.78 3.67 -52.80
C LEU A 21 -19.09 4.35 -53.22
N THR A 22 -19.84 3.79 -54.16
CA THR A 22 -21.14 4.35 -54.56
C THR A 22 -22.17 4.24 -53.44
N TYR A 23 -22.14 3.15 -52.67
CA TYR A 23 -22.98 2.98 -51.48
C TYR A 23 -22.64 4.01 -50.38
N GLN A 24 -21.35 4.16 -50.07
CA GLN A 24 -20.87 5.19 -49.14
C GLN A 24 -21.20 6.61 -49.64
N LYS A 25 -21.07 6.90 -50.93
CA LYS A 25 -21.43 8.19 -51.54
C LYS A 25 -22.94 8.46 -51.54
N ARG A 26 -23.79 7.45 -51.58
CA ARG A 26 -25.25 7.64 -51.45
C ARG A 26 -25.68 7.81 -50.00
N ASN A 27 -24.95 7.20 -49.07
CA ASN A 27 -25.20 7.31 -47.63
C ASN A 27 -24.26 8.33 -46.95
N VAL A 28 -24.11 9.52 -47.56
CA VAL A 28 -23.19 10.59 -47.10
C VAL A 28 -23.42 10.96 -45.64
N TRP A 29 -24.69 11.04 -45.21
CA TRP A 29 -25.05 11.42 -43.84
C TRP A 29 -24.49 10.46 -42.79
N SER A 30 -24.45 9.16 -43.08
CA SER A 30 -23.85 8.18 -42.17
C SER A 30 -22.33 8.35 -42.10
N ASN A 31 -21.67 8.62 -43.22
CA ASN A 31 -20.22 8.84 -43.25
C ASN A 31 -19.82 10.16 -42.57
N VAL A 32 -20.59 11.23 -42.76
CA VAL A 32 -20.39 12.49 -42.04
C VAL A 32 -20.55 12.26 -40.54
N ARG A 33 -21.58 11.52 -40.11
CA ARG A 33 -21.75 11.18 -38.69
C ARG A 33 -20.57 10.37 -38.13
N LEU A 34 -20.08 9.37 -38.86
CA LEU A 34 -18.92 8.57 -38.45
C LEU A 34 -17.64 9.40 -38.29
N ILE A 35 -17.46 10.42 -39.13
CA ILE A 35 -16.32 11.35 -39.04
C ILE A 35 -16.54 12.39 -37.93
N MET A 36 -17.76 12.91 -37.77
CA MET A 36 -18.05 13.99 -36.80
C MET A 36 -18.03 13.53 -35.34
N ILE A 37 -18.37 12.26 -35.06
CA ILE A 37 -18.34 11.72 -33.70
C ILE A 37 -16.96 11.85 -33.03
N PRO A 38 -15.84 11.39 -33.62
CA PRO A 38 -14.53 11.55 -32.99
C PRO A 38 -14.14 13.02 -32.83
N PHE A 39 -14.44 13.89 -33.80
CA PHE A 39 -14.19 15.34 -33.64
C PHE A 39 -14.99 15.94 -32.49
N TYR A 40 -16.28 15.59 -32.38
CA TYR A 40 -17.12 16.03 -31.27
C TYR A 40 -16.58 15.55 -29.92
N LEU A 41 -16.19 14.27 -29.81
CA LEU A 41 -15.57 13.75 -28.59
C LEU A 41 -14.28 14.49 -28.25
N CYS A 42 -13.42 14.79 -29.23
CA CYS A 42 -12.22 15.60 -29.01
C CYS A 42 -12.56 17.01 -28.49
N LEU A 43 -13.56 17.68 -29.07
CA LEU A 43 -14.00 19.01 -28.60
C LEU A 43 -14.55 18.95 -27.17
N VAL A 44 -15.32 17.91 -26.83
CA VAL A 44 -15.83 17.69 -25.48
C VAL A 44 -14.69 17.45 -24.50
N LEU A 45 -13.71 16.61 -24.84
CA LEU A 45 -12.54 16.35 -23.99
C LEU A 45 -11.70 17.62 -23.77
N VAL A 46 -11.46 18.43 -24.81
CA VAL A 46 -10.76 19.72 -24.69
C VAL A 46 -11.56 20.68 -23.80
N GLY A 47 -12.88 20.74 -23.95
CA GLY A 47 -13.74 21.54 -23.09
C GLY A 47 -13.69 21.10 -21.62
N ILE A 48 -13.70 19.79 -21.37
CA ILE A 48 -13.54 19.22 -20.04
C ILE A 48 -12.16 19.59 -19.47
N GLN A 49 -11.08 19.42 -20.23
CA GLN A 49 -9.72 19.80 -19.81
C GLN A 49 -9.64 21.28 -19.44
N ALA A 50 -10.18 22.18 -20.28
CA ALA A 50 -10.18 23.61 -20.00
C ALA A 50 -10.97 23.99 -18.74
N LEU A 51 -12.08 23.28 -18.46
CA LEU A 51 -12.84 23.46 -17.22
C LEU A 51 -12.06 22.96 -16.00
N PHE A 52 -11.44 21.78 -16.09
CA PHE A 52 -10.59 21.26 -15.02
C PHE A 52 -9.39 22.17 -14.76
N ASP A 53 -8.73 22.66 -15.80
CA ASP A 53 -7.59 23.55 -15.65
C ASP A 53 -8.01 24.87 -15.00
N SER A 54 -9.11 25.48 -15.46
CA SER A 54 -9.56 26.77 -14.93
C SER A 54 -10.14 26.72 -13.51
N GLN A 55 -10.91 25.68 -13.17
CA GLN A 55 -11.63 25.61 -11.89
C GLN A 55 -10.92 24.77 -10.83
N VAL A 56 -10.15 23.75 -11.24
CA VAL A 56 -9.54 22.79 -10.33
C VAL A 56 -8.03 23.02 -10.26
N SER A 57 -7.30 22.94 -11.38
CA SER A 57 -5.83 23.02 -11.36
C SER A 57 -5.31 24.43 -11.06
N ASN A 58 -5.99 25.47 -11.51
CA ASN A 58 -5.60 26.87 -11.26
C ASN A 58 -6.21 27.48 -9.98
N SER A 59 -6.92 26.68 -9.18
CA SER A 59 -7.24 27.12 -7.82
C SER A 59 -5.94 27.23 -7.03
N LEU A 60 -5.74 28.36 -6.34
CA LEU A 60 -4.55 28.59 -5.51
C LEU A 60 -4.33 27.43 -4.52
N ASP A 61 -5.40 26.81 -4.02
CA ASP A 61 -5.31 25.72 -3.04
C ASP A 61 -4.79 24.38 -3.62
N ASN A 62 -4.85 24.18 -4.94
CA ASN A 62 -4.47 22.95 -5.62
C ASN A 62 -3.07 23.01 -6.28
N GLN A 63 -2.28 24.01 -5.92
CA GLN A 63 -0.91 24.20 -6.41
C GLN A 63 0.06 24.25 -5.24
N CYS A 64 1.33 23.93 -5.49
CA CYS A 64 2.37 24.16 -4.51
C CYS A 64 2.50 25.66 -4.22
N GLY A 65 2.55 26.04 -2.96
CA GLY A 65 2.74 27.42 -2.55
C GLY A 65 4.11 27.96 -2.98
N CYS A 66 4.11 29.20 -3.46
CA CYS A 66 5.30 29.88 -3.96
C CYS A 66 5.48 31.23 -3.30
N LYS A 67 6.72 31.58 -2.96
CA LYS A 67 7.08 32.88 -2.43
C LYS A 67 8.11 33.56 -3.32
N CYS A 68 7.88 34.85 -3.51
CA CYS A 68 8.80 35.76 -4.16
C CYS A 68 9.97 36.08 -3.21
N ILE A 69 11.19 35.65 -3.57
CA ILE A 69 12.43 35.96 -2.85
C ILE A 69 13.25 36.96 -3.68
N GLN A 70 13.52 38.13 -3.10
CA GLN A 70 14.45 39.10 -3.71
C GLN A 70 15.89 38.66 -3.42
N LYS A 71 16.71 38.52 -4.47
CA LYS A 71 18.16 38.37 -4.30
C LYS A 71 18.75 39.74 -4.00
N THR A 72 19.63 39.81 -3.01
CA THR A 72 20.31 41.05 -2.62
C THR A 72 21.12 41.59 -3.80
N GLY A 73 20.60 42.64 -4.46
CA GLY A 73 21.26 43.32 -5.58
C GLY A 73 20.48 43.31 -6.91
N ASP A 74 19.38 42.55 -7.04
CA ASP A 74 18.54 42.53 -8.25
C ASP A 74 17.12 43.06 -7.95
N GLU A 75 16.58 43.90 -8.84
CA GLU A 75 15.18 44.37 -8.79
C GLU A 75 14.16 43.28 -9.14
N THR A 76 14.62 42.14 -9.68
CA THR A 76 13.75 41.05 -10.13
C THR A 76 13.60 39.99 -9.06
N CYS A 77 12.35 39.68 -8.73
CA CYS A 77 12.03 38.64 -7.78
C CYS A 77 12.11 37.24 -8.38
N GLN A 78 12.80 36.32 -7.71
CA GLN A 78 12.77 34.91 -8.06
C GLN A 78 11.63 34.22 -7.31
N MET A 79 10.66 33.67 -8.04
CA MET A 79 9.62 32.83 -7.47
C MET A 79 10.21 31.47 -7.09
N VAL A 80 10.13 31.13 -5.80
CA VAL A 80 10.54 29.83 -5.27
C VAL A 80 9.32 29.13 -4.71
N CYS A 81 9.03 27.94 -5.22
CA CYS A 81 7.91 27.11 -4.79
C CYS A 81 8.40 25.98 -3.91
N GLY A 82 7.68 25.71 -2.82
CA GLY A 82 8.09 24.71 -1.85
C GLY A 82 7.03 24.48 -0.78
N VAL A 83 7.14 23.35 -0.09
CA VAL A 83 6.23 23.00 1.01
C VAL A 83 6.29 24.06 2.12
N GLU A 84 7.44 24.72 2.30
CA GLU A 84 7.65 25.80 3.26
C GLU A 84 6.85 27.08 2.98
N TYR A 85 6.38 27.25 1.75
CA TYR A 85 5.56 28.38 1.32
C TYR A 85 4.12 27.97 1.05
N SER A 86 3.76 26.73 1.39
CA SER A 86 2.45 26.13 1.12
C SER A 86 1.57 26.08 2.35
N THR A 87 0.26 26.20 2.16
CA THR A 87 -0.73 25.80 3.18
C THR A 87 -0.80 24.27 3.31
N ARG A 88 -1.53 23.78 4.32
CA ARG A 88 -1.69 22.34 4.57
C ARG A 88 -2.25 21.59 3.35
N ASP A 89 -3.16 22.23 2.61
CA ASP A 89 -3.84 21.63 1.46
C ASP A 89 -2.96 21.72 0.19
N GLN A 90 -2.25 22.84 0.01
CA GLN A 90 -1.29 23.05 -1.08
C GLN A 90 -0.06 22.12 -1.01
N ALA A 91 0.41 21.82 0.21
CA ALA A 91 1.63 21.04 0.44
C ALA A 91 1.62 19.66 -0.22
N VAL A 92 0.43 19.08 -0.46
CA VAL A 92 0.23 17.78 -1.10
C VAL A 92 0.63 17.81 -2.59
N PHE A 93 0.58 18.99 -3.22
CA PHE A 93 0.90 19.20 -4.64
C PHE A 93 2.35 19.60 -4.89
N CYS A 94 3.17 19.72 -3.84
CA CYS A 94 4.57 20.08 -3.96
C CYS A 94 5.46 18.88 -4.30
N ALA A 95 6.37 19.09 -5.24
CA ALA A 95 7.46 18.15 -5.49
C ALA A 95 8.44 18.16 -4.30
N ILE A 96 8.79 16.97 -3.81
CA ILE A 96 9.86 16.79 -2.82
C ILE A 96 11.04 16.15 -3.55
N PRO A 97 12.04 16.94 -3.99
CA PRO A 97 13.08 16.46 -4.91
C PRO A 97 13.96 15.37 -4.28
N ASN A 98 14.19 15.42 -2.97
CA ASN A 98 14.95 14.43 -2.22
C ASN A 98 14.12 13.97 -1.01
N PRO A 99 13.20 12.99 -1.18
CA PRO A 99 12.39 12.51 -0.07
C PRO A 99 13.27 11.75 0.93
N GLN A 100 13.01 11.96 2.22
CA GLN A 100 13.74 11.26 3.27
C GLN A 100 13.33 9.77 3.28
N PRO A 101 14.28 8.83 3.42
CA PRO A 101 13.96 7.42 3.56
C PRO A 101 13.35 7.17 4.95
N TRP A 102 12.02 7.27 5.03
CA TRP A 102 11.28 7.02 6.26
C TRP A 102 11.39 5.55 6.68
N PRO A 103 11.58 5.24 7.97
CA PRO A 103 11.60 3.86 8.42
C PRO A 103 10.21 3.24 8.22
N PRO A 104 10.12 2.00 7.71
CA PRO A 104 8.84 1.35 7.44
C PRO A 104 8.11 1.03 8.75
N LEU A 105 6.85 1.45 8.86
CA LEU A 105 6.00 1.24 10.04
C LEU A 105 4.94 0.16 9.77
N ILE A 106 4.70 -0.73 10.73
CA ILE A 106 3.57 -1.68 10.72
C ILE A 106 2.29 -0.97 11.17
N LEU A 107 1.17 -1.23 10.52
CA LEU A 107 -0.13 -0.82 11.06
C LEU A 107 -0.55 -1.76 12.19
N ILE A 108 -0.76 -1.22 13.39
CA ILE A 108 -1.27 -1.98 14.53
C ILE A 108 -2.65 -1.46 14.95
N PRO A 109 -3.53 -2.33 15.48
CA PRO A 109 -4.82 -1.91 16.01
C PRO A 109 -4.69 -0.92 17.17
N LEU A 110 -5.69 -0.05 17.27
CA LEU A 110 -5.86 0.81 18.44
C LEU A 110 -5.95 -0.04 19.71
N PRO A 111 -5.42 0.43 20.86
CA PRO A 111 -5.38 -0.37 22.09
C PRO A 111 -6.70 -1.02 22.50
N ARG A 112 -7.82 -0.33 22.27
CA ARG A 112 -9.20 -0.80 22.54
C ARG A 112 -9.71 -1.89 21.59
N ASN A 113 -9.16 -1.96 20.38
CA ASN A 113 -9.57 -2.86 19.31
C ASN A 113 -8.72 -4.13 19.26
N ARG A 114 -7.65 -4.23 20.06
CA ARG A 114 -6.76 -5.40 20.05
C ARG A 114 -7.50 -6.63 20.55
N VAL A 115 -7.24 -7.77 19.91
CA VAL A 115 -7.76 -9.07 20.37
C VAL A 115 -7.40 -9.32 21.83
N VAL A 116 -8.38 -9.82 22.58
CA VAL A 116 -8.18 -10.33 23.93
C VAL A 116 -8.82 -11.70 23.98
N ASP A 117 -8.00 -12.73 23.85
CA ASP A 117 -8.46 -14.10 24.09
C ASP A 117 -8.50 -14.35 25.61
N ALA A 118 -9.61 -14.91 26.09
CA ALA A 118 -9.84 -15.26 27.49
C ALA A 118 -8.80 -16.26 28.04
N ASN A 119 -8.22 -17.10 27.17
CA ASN A 119 -7.14 -18.02 27.55
C ASN A 119 -5.75 -17.37 27.61
N LEU A 120 -5.58 -16.19 27.03
CA LEU A 120 -4.26 -15.66 26.67
C LEU A 120 -3.96 -14.26 27.23
N THR A 121 -5.00 -13.48 27.45
CA THR A 121 -4.91 -12.09 27.90
C THR A 121 -6.05 -11.76 28.84
N ASN A 122 -5.71 -11.20 29.99
CA ASN A 122 -6.71 -10.78 30.95
C ASN A 122 -7.51 -9.60 30.35
N VAL A 123 -8.85 -9.69 30.35
CA VAL A 123 -9.78 -8.65 29.87
C VAL A 123 -9.50 -7.27 30.48
N SER A 124 -8.87 -7.22 31.66
CA SER A 124 -8.37 -5.99 32.27
C SER A 124 -7.38 -5.19 31.39
N CYS A 125 -6.70 -5.80 30.42
CA CYS A 125 -5.76 -5.06 29.57
C CYS A 125 -6.47 -4.05 28.66
N LYS A 126 -7.71 -4.35 28.23
CA LYS A 126 -8.51 -3.42 27.42
C LYS A 126 -8.89 -2.19 28.23
N GLN A 127 -9.28 -2.39 29.48
CA GLN A 127 -9.60 -1.31 30.42
C GLN A 127 -8.37 -0.41 30.67
N ARG A 128 -7.17 -1.01 30.73
CA ARG A 128 -5.90 -0.29 30.93
C ARG A 128 -5.24 0.22 29.64
N ASN A 129 -5.84 -0.03 28.46
CA ASN A 129 -5.28 0.27 27.14
C ASN A 129 -3.84 -0.23 26.94
N ASN A 130 -3.50 -1.38 27.52
CA ASN A 130 -2.14 -1.94 27.49
C ASN A 130 -2.09 -3.35 26.89
N CYS A 131 -3.14 -3.80 26.20
CA CYS A 131 -3.15 -5.10 25.56
C CYS A 131 -1.99 -5.23 24.57
N PRO A 132 -1.35 -6.41 24.50
CA PRO A 132 -0.32 -6.69 23.53
C PRO A 132 -0.88 -6.64 22.10
N VAL A 133 0.02 -6.51 21.13
CA VAL A 133 -0.31 -6.70 19.72
C VAL A 133 0.00 -8.14 19.33
N THR A 134 -0.94 -8.78 18.65
CA THR A 134 -0.84 -10.21 18.34
C THR A 134 -0.50 -10.42 16.87
N ILE A 135 0.43 -11.34 16.60
CA ILE A 135 0.73 -11.89 15.28
C ILE A 135 0.55 -13.41 15.34
N LEU A 136 -0.20 -13.97 14.40
CA LEU A 136 -0.42 -15.42 14.30
C LEU A 136 0.62 -16.06 13.39
N PHE A 137 0.93 -17.33 13.65
CA PHE A 137 1.86 -18.15 12.89
C PHE A 137 1.25 -19.54 12.67
N THR A 138 1.42 -20.07 11.46
CA THR A 138 1.16 -21.48 11.14
C THR A 138 2.17 -21.99 10.13
N GLY A 139 2.06 -23.25 9.72
CA GLY A 139 2.87 -23.88 8.69
C GLY A 139 3.23 -25.32 9.01
N ASN A 140 3.87 -26.00 8.05
CA ASN A 140 4.13 -27.45 8.16
C ASN A 140 5.14 -27.82 9.25
N ASN A 141 6.01 -26.89 9.65
CA ASN A 141 7.03 -27.13 10.67
C ASN A 141 6.90 -26.16 11.84
N GLN A 142 6.15 -26.59 12.87
CA GLN A 142 5.94 -25.83 14.10
C GLN A 142 7.23 -25.47 14.84
N SER A 143 8.24 -26.36 14.82
CA SER A 143 9.52 -26.09 15.50
C SER A 143 10.27 -24.93 14.84
N LEU A 144 10.30 -24.91 13.50
CA LEU A 144 10.87 -23.82 12.73
C LEU A 144 10.10 -22.52 12.98
N GLY A 145 8.77 -22.56 12.90
CA GLY A 145 7.94 -21.39 13.13
C GLY A 145 8.03 -20.83 14.54
N ALA A 146 8.12 -21.69 15.56
CA ALA A 146 8.36 -21.26 16.94
C ALA A 146 9.74 -20.62 17.12
N THR A 147 10.73 -21.00 16.32
CA THR A 147 12.07 -20.38 16.32
C THR A 147 12.05 -19.02 15.63
N LEU A 148 11.43 -18.93 14.45
CA LEU A 148 11.30 -17.69 13.69
C LEU A 148 10.50 -16.65 14.47
N SER A 149 9.34 -17.03 14.99
CA SER A 149 8.47 -16.14 15.74
C SER A 149 9.10 -15.64 17.04
N ARG A 150 9.86 -16.48 17.78
CA ARG A 150 10.60 -16.05 18.97
C ARG A 150 11.64 -14.97 18.67
N ASN A 151 12.24 -15.02 17.48
CA ASN A 151 13.27 -14.06 17.09
C ASN A 151 12.67 -12.76 16.52
N LEU A 152 11.43 -12.76 16.05
CA LEU A 152 10.78 -11.62 15.40
C LEU A 152 10.90 -10.31 16.20
N PHE A 153 10.62 -10.37 17.52
CA PHE A 153 10.65 -9.20 18.40
C PHE A 153 11.85 -9.23 19.33
N ARG A 154 12.66 -8.16 19.27
CA ARG A 154 13.79 -7.99 20.19
C ARG A 154 13.31 -7.63 21.60
N ARG A 155 14.18 -7.81 22.59
CA ARG A 155 13.94 -7.40 24.00
C ARG A 155 14.36 -5.97 24.29
N SER A 156 15.27 -5.44 23.47
CA SER A 156 15.83 -4.10 23.61
C SER A 156 15.70 -3.37 22.29
N PHE A 157 15.80 -2.04 22.38
CA PHE A 157 15.77 -1.12 21.26
C PHE A 157 17.09 -0.35 21.25
N PRO A 158 18.09 -0.79 20.45
CA PRO A 158 19.30 0.00 20.27
C PRO A 158 18.94 1.28 19.50
N MET A 159 19.26 2.43 20.09
CA MET A 159 19.28 3.72 19.41
C MET A 159 20.69 4.25 19.30
N ASN A 160 21.10 4.51 18.06
CA ASN A 160 22.23 5.35 17.77
C ASN A 160 21.73 6.68 17.18
N TYR A 161 21.88 7.78 17.92
CA TYR A 161 21.44 9.10 17.47
C TYR A 161 22.28 9.66 16.30
N SER A 162 23.50 9.15 16.10
CA SER A 162 24.34 9.53 14.96
C SER A 162 23.81 8.99 13.63
N ASP A 163 23.10 7.86 13.65
CA ASP A 163 22.45 7.26 12.48
C ASP A 163 21.01 6.86 12.83
N LEU A 164 20.21 7.86 13.17
CA LEU A 164 18.89 7.69 13.75
C LEU A 164 17.94 6.91 12.82
N LEU A 165 17.93 7.22 11.51
CA LEU A 165 17.02 6.58 10.55
C LEU A 165 17.34 5.09 10.39
N PHE A 166 18.61 4.73 10.26
CA PHE A 166 19.04 3.35 10.17
C PHE A 166 18.73 2.59 11.48
N SER A 167 19.05 3.21 12.63
CA SER A 167 18.78 2.62 13.93
C SER A 167 17.28 2.41 14.17
N LEU A 168 16.43 3.30 13.64
CA LEU A 168 14.97 3.15 13.68
C LEU A 168 14.49 2.00 12.78
N ALA A 169 15.05 1.87 11.57
CA ALA A 169 14.68 0.82 10.63
C ALA A 169 15.05 -0.59 11.12
N ASP A 170 16.14 -0.75 11.88
CA ASP A 170 16.55 -2.04 12.49
C ASP A 170 15.55 -2.54 13.56
N ASN A 171 14.66 -1.67 14.04
CA ASN A 171 13.68 -1.97 15.07
C ASN A 171 12.27 -2.18 14.51
N VAL A 172 11.42 -2.91 15.23
CA VAL A 172 10.07 -3.24 14.76
C VAL A 172 9.11 -2.10 15.08
N LEU A 173 9.13 -1.07 14.24
CA LEU A 173 8.31 0.11 14.41
C LEU A 173 6.88 -0.09 13.89
N ALA A 174 5.94 0.56 14.57
CA ALA A 174 4.52 0.46 14.29
C ALA A 174 3.77 1.77 14.56
N THR A 175 2.60 1.91 13.97
CA THR A 175 1.69 3.04 14.18
C THR A 175 0.24 2.57 14.17
N THR A 176 -0.63 3.36 14.80
CA THR A 176 -2.09 3.16 14.71
C THR A 176 -2.73 4.00 13.60
N TYR A 177 -1.92 4.75 12.84
CA TYR A 177 -2.39 5.60 11.76
C TYR A 177 -2.32 4.85 10.43
N LYS A 178 -3.43 4.87 9.68
CA LYS A 178 -3.50 4.30 8.32
C LYS A 178 -2.48 4.98 7.40
N GLY A 179 -2.18 4.36 6.25
CA GLY A 179 -1.34 5.00 5.25
C GLY A 179 -2.02 6.22 4.62
N SER A 180 -1.24 6.94 3.82
CA SER A 180 -1.71 8.03 2.96
C SER A 180 -1.69 7.54 1.51
N PRO A 181 -2.32 8.22 0.55
CA PRO A 181 -2.16 7.91 -0.87
C PRO A 181 -0.71 7.97 -1.38
N THR A 182 0.19 8.65 -0.65
CA THR A 182 1.62 8.74 -1.00
C THR A 182 2.52 8.42 0.20
N ASN A 183 3.75 7.97 -0.08
CA ASN A 183 4.77 7.67 0.93
C ASN A 183 5.80 8.79 1.13
N TYR A 184 5.69 9.92 0.40
CA TYR A 184 6.64 11.04 0.49
C TYR A 184 6.71 11.62 1.91
N LEU A 185 5.55 11.72 2.56
CA LEU A 185 5.39 12.08 3.95
C LEU A 185 4.58 10.97 4.62
N ASP A 186 5.24 10.08 5.35
CA ASP A 186 4.55 8.99 6.03
C ASP A 186 3.56 9.56 7.06
N ALA A 187 2.26 9.32 6.87
CA ALA A 187 1.23 9.90 7.72
C ALA A 187 1.29 9.45 9.20
N GLY A 188 1.88 8.28 9.46
CA GLY A 188 2.18 7.83 10.82
C GLY A 188 3.27 8.69 11.48
N ILE A 189 4.23 9.15 10.69
CA ILE A 189 5.30 10.06 11.14
C ILE A 189 4.83 11.52 11.16
N VAL A 190 3.94 11.95 10.27
CA VAL A 190 3.46 13.35 10.28
C VAL A 190 2.34 13.58 11.30
N SER A 191 1.56 12.55 11.63
CA SER A 191 0.46 12.68 12.60
C SER A 191 0.93 13.09 14.00
N ASP A 192 0.00 13.47 14.87
CA ASP A 192 0.23 13.70 16.30
C ASP A 192 0.35 12.40 17.12
N ARG A 193 0.29 11.24 16.46
CA ARG A 193 0.30 9.94 17.14
C ARG A 193 1.69 9.46 17.50
N PHE A 194 1.73 8.64 18.55
CA PHE A 194 2.93 7.92 18.99
C PHE A 194 3.37 6.91 17.93
N ILE A 195 4.68 6.76 17.81
CA ILE A 195 5.28 5.61 17.15
C ILE A 195 5.46 4.52 18.20
N TYR A 196 5.07 3.31 17.86
CA TYR A 196 5.24 2.16 18.73
C TYR A 196 6.47 1.37 18.30
N ASN A 197 7.18 0.82 19.28
CA ASN A 197 8.19 -0.19 19.04
C ASN A 197 7.69 -1.52 19.61
N ILE A 198 7.55 -2.53 18.76
CA ILE A 198 7.07 -3.85 19.16
C ILE A 198 8.23 -4.64 19.75
N GLN A 199 8.10 -5.02 21.02
CA GLN A 199 9.10 -5.82 21.74
C GLN A 199 8.48 -7.07 22.34
N SER A 200 9.28 -8.10 22.56
CA SER A 200 8.82 -9.32 23.23
C SER A 200 8.37 -9.06 24.68
N ARG A 201 8.98 -8.07 25.34
CA ARG A 201 8.58 -7.56 26.66
C ARG A 201 8.94 -6.08 26.75
N CYS A 202 8.04 -5.29 27.32
CA CYS A 202 8.28 -3.87 27.54
C CYS A 202 8.79 -3.59 28.94
N THR A 203 9.79 -2.72 29.04
CA THR A 203 10.20 -2.12 30.31
C THR A 203 9.19 -1.03 30.70
N PRO A 204 8.68 -1.01 31.94
CA PRO A 204 7.77 0.04 32.40
C PRO A 204 8.39 1.42 32.21
N ASN A 205 7.60 2.40 31.78
CA ASN A 205 8.00 3.81 31.64
C ASN A 205 9.16 4.10 30.67
N SER A 206 9.47 3.19 29.74
CA SER A 206 10.42 3.45 28.65
C SER A 206 9.76 4.31 27.56
N LYS A 207 9.83 5.63 27.73
CA LYS A 207 9.47 6.61 26.69
C LYS A 207 10.74 7.19 26.12
N VAL A 208 10.81 7.25 24.79
CA VAL A 208 11.96 7.87 24.13
C VAL A 208 11.48 8.86 23.09
N SER A 209 11.96 10.08 23.19
CA SER A 209 11.66 11.13 22.23
C SER A 209 12.80 11.30 21.23
N PHE A 210 12.45 11.56 19.99
CA PHE A 210 13.38 11.79 18.90
C PHE A 210 12.76 12.75 17.88
N SER A 211 13.59 13.37 17.05
CA SER A 211 13.14 14.27 15.99
C SER A 211 13.51 13.65 14.65
N LEU A 212 12.58 13.67 13.71
CA LEU A 212 12.79 13.20 12.35
C LEU A 212 12.52 14.29 11.34
N GLY A 213 13.27 14.26 10.24
CA GLY A 213 13.11 15.22 9.16
C GLY A 213 14.22 16.25 9.16
N GLN A 214 14.15 17.14 8.17
CA GLN A 214 15.06 18.24 7.98
C GLN A 214 14.25 19.53 7.94
N SER A 215 14.86 20.66 8.31
CA SER A 215 14.21 21.97 8.18
C SER A 215 13.72 22.15 6.74
N PRO A 216 12.46 22.54 6.51
CA PRO A 216 11.49 23.11 7.48
C PRO A 216 10.53 22.09 8.11
N LEU A 217 10.58 20.82 7.71
CA LEU A 217 9.67 19.76 8.12
C LEU A 217 10.35 18.86 9.16
N ASN A 218 10.41 19.33 10.41
CA ASN A 218 10.92 18.56 11.53
C ASN A 218 9.77 18.08 12.44
N PHE A 219 9.71 16.78 12.69
CA PHE A 219 8.67 16.12 13.47
C PHE A 219 9.26 15.55 14.76
N THR A 220 8.86 16.10 15.90
CA THR A 220 9.17 15.53 17.21
C THR A 220 8.22 14.38 17.51
N LYS A 221 8.76 13.19 17.76
CA LYS A 221 8.03 11.98 18.05
C LYS A 221 8.37 11.39 19.40
N GLU A 222 7.35 10.90 20.08
CA GLU A 222 7.49 10.04 21.24
C GLU A 222 7.27 8.59 20.80
N MET A 223 8.26 7.77 21.11
CA MET A 223 8.19 6.33 20.95
C MET A 223 7.70 5.65 22.22
N ARG A 224 6.82 4.67 22.06
CA ARG A 224 6.33 3.82 23.15
C ARG A 224 6.55 2.36 22.86
N CYS A 225 6.97 1.61 23.87
CA CYS A 225 7.00 0.16 23.75
C CYS A 225 5.57 -0.41 23.74
N VAL A 226 5.33 -1.38 22.86
CA VAL A 226 4.16 -2.26 22.91
C VAL A 226 4.62 -3.70 22.91
N GLN A 227 4.01 -4.52 23.76
CA GLN A 227 4.36 -5.93 23.81
C GLN A 227 3.78 -6.64 22.57
N GLY A 228 4.65 -7.31 21.83
CA GLY A 228 4.27 -8.21 20.74
C GLY A 228 4.12 -9.63 21.22
N LEU A 229 3.01 -10.26 20.86
CA LEU A 229 2.68 -11.65 21.19
C LEU A 229 2.61 -12.45 19.88
N ASN A 230 3.43 -13.50 19.80
CA ASN A 230 3.42 -14.41 18.67
C ASN A 230 2.72 -15.70 19.08
N LEU A 231 1.72 -16.11 18.31
CA LEU A 231 0.88 -17.27 18.62
C LEU A 231 0.93 -18.29 17.50
N TRP A 232 1.00 -19.56 17.87
CA TRP A 232 0.94 -20.65 16.92
C TRP A 232 -0.50 -21.15 16.79
N ILE A 233 -0.97 -21.23 15.55
CA ILE A 233 -2.29 -21.76 15.17
C ILE A 233 -2.08 -23.02 14.33
N ASN A 234 -2.95 -24.01 14.49
CA ASN A 234 -2.73 -25.32 13.90
C ASN A 234 -2.95 -25.35 12.39
N SER A 235 -3.77 -24.45 11.84
CA SER A 235 -4.09 -24.41 10.42
C SER A 235 -4.35 -23.00 9.90
N SER A 236 -4.13 -22.81 8.60
CA SER A 236 -4.45 -21.56 7.88
C SER A 236 -5.95 -21.24 7.89
N ARG A 237 -6.79 -22.28 7.98
CA ARG A 237 -8.26 -22.12 8.13
C ARG A 237 -8.62 -21.48 9.47
N GLU A 238 -8.01 -21.93 10.56
CA GLU A 238 -8.20 -21.32 11.88
C GLU A 238 -7.70 -19.87 11.91
N ILE A 239 -6.57 -19.58 11.25
CA ILE A 239 -6.09 -18.19 11.11
C ILE A 239 -7.15 -17.33 10.41
N ASN A 240 -7.72 -17.80 9.30
CA ASN A 240 -8.73 -17.05 8.58
C ASN A 240 -9.97 -16.78 9.45
N ASP A 241 -10.42 -17.79 10.19
CA ASP A 241 -11.55 -17.68 11.13
C ASP A 241 -11.26 -16.68 12.27
N ASP A 242 -10.06 -16.73 12.86
CA ASP A 242 -9.64 -15.80 13.93
C ASP A 242 -9.54 -14.36 13.45
N ILE A 243 -8.96 -14.13 12.26
CA ILE A 243 -8.86 -12.80 11.68
C ILE A 243 -10.27 -12.28 11.32
N PHE A 244 -11.12 -13.12 10.73
CA PHE A 244 -12.49 -12.75 10.36
C PHE A 244 -13.32 -12.37 11.59
N LYS A 245 -13.29 -13.18 12.66
CA LYS A 245 -13.96 -12.88 13.93
C LYS A 245 -13.44 -11.59 14.57
N GLY A 246 -12.21 -11.20 14.29
CA GLY A 246 -11.64 -9.93 14.73
C GLY A 246 -12.33 -8.69 14.16
N TYR A 247 -13.04 -8.83 13.03
CA TYR A 247 -13.74 -7.75 12.36
C TYR A 247 -15.11 -7.46 12.98
N LEU A 248 -15.55 -6.20 12.89
CA LEU A 248 -16.81 -5.73 13.49
C LEU A 248 -18.03 -6.56 13.04
N LYS A 249 -18.10 -6.91 11.76
CA LYS A 249 -19.19 -7.73 11.20
C LYS A 249 -18.91 -9.24 11.28
N GLY A 250 -17.72 -9.64 11.74
CA GLY A 250 -17.29 -11.04 11.77
C GLY A 250 -17.66 -11.78 13.06
N ASN A 251 -18.19 -11.08 14.06
CA ASN A 251 -18.71 -11.69 15.28
C ASN A 251 -20.11 -11.18 15.62
N SER A 252 -20.90 -12.03 16.29
CA SER A 252 -22.27 -11.73 16.71
C SER A 252 -22.37 -10.62 17.75
N GLU A 253 -21.27 -10.31 18.45
CA GLU A 253 -21.20 -9.31 19.51
C GLU A 253 -20.96 -7.89 18.96
N GLY A 254 -20.62 -7.75 17.67
CA GLY A 254 -20.29 -6.47 17.06
C GLY A 254 -19.06 -5.80 17.70
N MET A 255 -18.11 -6.58 18.22
CA MET A 255 -16.90 -6.07 18.86
C MET A 255 -15.70 -6.13 17.92
N ILE A 256 -14.78 -5.17 18.04
CA ILE A 256 -13.53 -5.20 17.26
C ILE A 256 -12.43 -5.89 18.09
N ASN A 257 -11.87 -6.95 17.54
CA ASN A 257 -10.82 -7.79 18.11
C ASN A 257 -9.74 -8.06 17.07
N GLU A 258 -9.13 -6.99 16.57
CA GLU A 258 -8.17 -7.06 15.47
C GLU A 258 -6.83 -7.68 15.90
N ILE A 259 -6.28 -8.43 14.95
CA ILE A 259 -4.94 -9.01 14.95
C ILE A 259 -4.10 -8.20 13.95
N VAL A 260 -2.80 -8.03 14.23
CA VAL A 260 -1.93 -7.21 13.37
C VAL A 260 -1.75 -7.83 11.99
N ALA A 261 -1.34 -9.10 11.98
CA ALA A 261 -1.03 -9.88 10.81
C ALA A 261 -0.95 -11.37 11.18
N ALA A 262 -0.90 -12.23 10.16
CA ALA A 262 -0.56 -13.63 10.34
C ALA A 262 0.46 -14.08 9.29
N TYR A 263 1.27 -15.09 9.63
CA TYR A 263 2.25 -15.70 8.73
C TYR A 263 1.98 -17.20 8.59
N ASP A 264 1.74 -17.67 7.36
CA ASP A 264 1.83 -19.08 7.00
C ASP A 264 3.24 -19.35 6.56
N LEU A 265 3.92 -20.27 7.21
CA LEU A 265 5.24 -20.70 6.75
C LEU A 265 5.16 -21.79 5.69
N LEU A 266 3.97 -22.28 5.33
CA LEU A 266 3.76 -23.30 4.29
C LEU A 266 4.79 -24.44 4.41
N ASP A 267 5.54 -24.72 3.34
CA ASP A 267 6.63 -25.71 3.26
C ASP A 267 8.04 -25.12 3.51
N THR A 268 8.12 -23.91 4.09
CA THR A 268 9.38 -23.23 4.42
C THR A 268 10.31 -24.15 5.21
N ASN A 269 11.55 -24.22 4.75
CA ASN A 269 12.63 -24.95 5.38
C ASN A 269 13.95 -24.17 5.21
N ARG A 270 15.10 -24.85 5.34
CA ARG A 270 16.41 -24.20 5.23
C ARG A 270 16.74 -23.73 3.81
N THR A 271 16.26 -24.44 2.78
CA THR A 271 16.57 -24.17 1.36
C THR A 271 15.42 -23.51 0.62
N ASN A 272 14.17 -23.72 1.03
CA ASN A 272 12.99 -23.08 0.45
C ASN A 272 12.37 -22.08 1.43
N PHE A 273 12.10 -20.84 1.02
CA PHE A 273 11.26 -19.91 1.77
C PHE A 273 9.97 -19.69 1.01
N ASN A 274 8.86 -20.00 1.67
CA ASN A 274 7.54 -19.79 1.14
C ASN A 274 6.62 -19.32 2.28
N VAL A 275 6.17 -18.08 2.19
CA VAL A 275 5.39 -17.45 3.25
C VAL A 275 4.13 -16.80 2.70
N ASN A 276 2.99 -17.05 3.34
CA ASN A 276 1.80 -16.24 3.13
C ASN A 276 1.65 -15.25 4.28
N ILE A 277 1.45 -13.98 3.96
CA ILE A 277 1.25 -12.91 4.92
C ILE A 277 -0.19 -12.43 4.80
N TRP A 278 -0.98 -12.64 5.84
CA TRP A 278 -2.32 -12.08 5.93
C TRP A 278 -2.30 -10.77 6.69
N TYR A 279 -3.01 -9.79 6.16
CA TYR A 279 -3.19 -8.50 6.78
C TYR A 279 -4.60 -7.95 6.50
N ASN A 280 -5.01 -6.98 7.30
CA ASN A 280 -6.30 -6.33 7.15
C ASN A 280 -6.24 -5.27 6.02
N ALA A 281 -6.94 -5.52 4.93
CA ALA A 281 -6.97 -4.67 3.75
C ALA A 281 -8.00 -3.53 3.83
N THR A 282 -8.94 -3.57 4.79
CA THR A 282 -9.95 -2.52 4.97
C THR A 282 -9.36 -1.13 5.24
N TYR A 283 -8.07 -1.06 5.56
CA TYR A 283 -7.34 0.18 5.75
C TYR A 283 -6.94 0.90 4.46
N GLN A 284 -7.09 0.25 3.31
CA GLN A 284 -6.91 0.87 1.98
C GLN A 284 -7.92 1.98 1.73
N ASP A 285 -9.05 1.99 2.46
CA ASP A 285 -10.05 3.08 2.51
C ASP A 285 -10.46 3.55 1.11
N ASP A 286 -10.77 2.58 0.24
CA ASP A 286 -11.18 2.84 -1.12
C ASP A 286 -12.64 3.30 -1.13
N SER A 287 -12.81 4.63 -1.09
CA SER A 287 -14.11 5.28 -1.16
C SER A 287 -14.53 5.61 -2.60
N GLY A 288 -13.73 5.22 -3.61
CA GLY A 288 -13.95 5.51 -5.04
C GLY A 288 -13.74 6.98 -5.46
N ASN A 289 -13.89 7.93 -4.54
CA ASN A 289 -13.76 9.38 -4.81
C ASN A 289 -12.35 9.94 -4.55
N MET A 290 -11.48 9.20 -3.87
CA MET A 290 -10.10 9.58 -3.58
C MET A 290 -9.17 8.44 -3.96
N PRO A 291 -7.89 8.72 -4.31
CA PRO A 291 -6.91 7.68 -4.49
C PRO A 291 -6.83 6.79 -3.24
N PRO A 292 -6.76 5.46 -3.41
CA PRO A 292 -6.72 4.54 -2.28
C PRO A 292 -5.48 4.80 -1.41
N LYS A 293 -5.62 4.60 -0.10
CA LYS A 293 -4.52 4.74 0.84
C LYS A 293 -3.55 3.58 0.69
N LEU A 294 -2.26 3.87 0.79
CA LEU A 294 -1.23 2.83 0.76
C LEU A 294 -1.33 1.94 2.01
N LEU A 295 -1.28 0.63 1.81
CA LEU A 295 -1.26 -0.35 2.88
C LEU A 295 0.15 -0.51 3.45
N ARG A 296 0.25 -0.68 4.77
CA ARG A 296 1.52 -0.78 5.51
C ARG A 296 2.09 -2.22 5.52
N VAL A 297 2.15 -2.83 4.33
CA VAL A 297 2.65 -4.20 4.10
C VAL A 297 4.18 -4.31 4.09
N PRO A 298 4.97 -3.34 3.58
CA PRO A 298 6.41 -3.53 3.41
C PRO A 298 7.15 -4.01 4.65
N ARG A 299 6.82 -3.48 5.84
CA ARG A 299 7.47 -3.91 7.09
C ARG A 299 7.14 -5.35 7.47
N LEU A 300 5.94 -5.85 7.17
CA LEU A 300 5.57 -7.24 7.41
C LEU A 300 6.40 -8.19 6.54
N VAL A 301 6.60 -7.83 5.26
CA VAL A 301 7.46 -8.58 4.34
C VAL A 301 8.92 -8.55 4.82
N SER A 302 9.45 -7.38 5.16
CA SER A 302 10.83 -7.25 5.66
C SER A 302 11.08 -8.11 6.89
N LEU A 303 10.12 -8.17 7.82
CA LEU A 303 10.25 -9.00 9.02
C LEU A 303 10.39 -10.50 8.72
N ALA A 304 9.69 -10.98 7.69
CA ALA A 304 9.77 -12.38 7.27
C ALA A 304 11.11 -12.68 6.58
N VAL A 305 11.60 -11.76 5.75
CA VAL A 305 12.79 -11.93 4.89
C VAL A 305 14.11 -11.63 5.62
N GLU A 306 14.21 -10.53 6.38
CA GLU A 306 15.42 -10.10 7.09
C GLU A 306 15.94 -11.19 8.04
N ARG A 307 15.04 -12.03 8.56
CA ARG A 307 15.40 -13.11 9.49
C ARG A 307 15.83 -14.40 8.79
N LYS A 308 15.78 -14.45 7.46
CA LYS A 308 16.29 -15.53 6.62
C LYS A 308 17.52 -15.13 5.79
N GLY A 309 17.63 -13.86 5.39
CA GLY A 309 18.89 -13.26 4.91
C GLY A 309 19.15 -13.21 3.39
N ASN A 310 18.14 -13.29 2.51
CA ASN A 310 18.30 -13.28 1.04
C ASN A 310 17.31 -12.36 0.31
N ASP A 311 17.58 -12.03 -0.96
CA ASP A 311 16.71 -11.28 -1.88
C ASP A 311 15.37 -12.01 -2.12
N ALA A 312 14.24 -11.31 -1.97
CA ALA A 312 12.91 -11.90 -2.01
C ALA A 312 11.98 -11.29 -3.07
N VAL A 313 11.09 -12.13 -3.61
CA VAL A 313 10.02 -11.72 -4.52
C VAL A 313 8.68 -11.86 -3.80
N ALA A 314 7.86 -10.81 -3.84
CA ALA A 314 6.54 -10.78 -3.20
C ALA A 314 5.45 -10.56 -4.25
N THR A 315 4.41 -11.37 -4.19
CA THR A 315 3.21 -11.29 -5.04
C THR A 315 1.97 -11.18 -4.15
N SER A 316 1.05 -10.29 -4.48
CA SER A 316 -0.21 -10.15 -3.75
C SER A 316 -1.34 -10.78 -4.55
N ASP A 317 -2.14 -11.63 -3.90
CA ASP A 317 -3.37 -12.17 -4.48
C ASP A 317 -4.56 -11.57 -3.69
N GLY A 318 -5.36 -10.76 -4.38
CA GLY A 318 -6.52 -10.08 -3.82
C GLY A 318 -7.73 -10.34 -4.71
N ASP A 319 -8.79 -10.89 -4.12
CA ASP A 319 -10.08 -11.03 -4.79
C ASP A 319 -10.78 -9.66 -4.73
N ASP A 320 -11.26 -9.15 -5.88
CA ASP A 320 -11.95 -7.83 -6.01
C ASP A 320 -13.33 -7.79 -5.30
N GLY A 321 -13.61 -8.76 -4.44
CA GLY A 321 -14.79 -8.80 -3.58
C GLY A 321 -14.60 -8.03 -2.27
N GLU A 322 -15.70 -7.79 -1.55
CA GLU A 322 -15.80 -7.14 -0.23
C GLU A 322 -15.02 -7.85 0.92
N ASN A 323 -13.94 -8.58 0.61
CA ASN A 323 -13.17 -9.33 1.58
C ASN A 323 -12.19 -8.43 2.35
N SER A 324 -12.22 -8.54 3.67
CA SER A 324 -11.49 -7.66 4.60
C SER A 324 -10.00 -8.03 4.76
N CYS A 325 -9.57 -9.15 4.19
CA CYS A 325 -8.22 -9.70 4.36
C CYS A 325 -7.61 -10.04 3.00
N VAL A 326 -6.35 -9.66 2.80
CA VAL A 326 -5.58 -9.94 1.58
C VAL A 326 -4.34 -10.74 1.95
N VAL A 327 -3.90 -11.61 1.03
CA VAL A 327 -2.72 -12.47 1.20
C VAL A 327 -1.59 -11.97 0.31
N VAL A 328 -0.39 -11.87 0.88
CA VAL A 328 0.84 -11.65 0.13
C VAL A 328 1.70 -12.91 0.25
N GLU A 329 1.94 -13.54 -0.88
CA GLU A 329 2.86 -14.66 -1.00
C GLU A 329 4.28 -14.12 -1.22
N VAL A 330 5.23 -14.64 -0.45
CA VAL A 330 6.65 -14.31 -0.59
C VAL A 330 7.43 -15.61 -0.74
N SER A 331 8.09 -15.74 -1.88
CA SER A 331 8.90 -16.90 -2.21
C SER A 331 10.37 -16.51 -2.40
N ILE A 332 11.28 -17.28 -1.79
CA ILE A 332 12.73 -17.20 -2.04
C ILE A 332 13.23 -18.59 -2.41
N VAL A 333 13.67 -18.72 -3.65
CA VAL A 333 14.36 -19.90 -4.17
C VAL A 333 15.81 -19.52 -4.41
N GLU A 334 16.75 -20.18 -3.71
CA GLU A 334 18.18 -20.01 -4.00
C GLU A 334 18.46 -20.30 -5.49
N GLY A 335 18.90 -19.29 -6.24
CA GLY A 335 19.28 -19.42 -7.65
C GLY A 335 18.59 -18.47 -8.63
N VAL A 336 17.58 -17.69 -8.20
CA VAL A 336 16.90 -16.73 -9.09
C VAL A 336 17.31 -15.29 -8.75
N LYS A 337 18.13 -14.68 -9.61
CA LYS A 337 18.30 -13.22 -9.64
C LYS A 337 17.03 -12.61 -10.22
N VAL A 338 16.12 -12.12 -9.38
CA VAL A 338 15.02 -11.27 -9.84
C VAL A 338 15.45 -9.83 -9.72
N ALA A 339 15.65 -9.19 -10.87
CA ALA A 339 15.82 -7.75 -10.94
C ALA A 339 14.55 -7.08 -10.42
N MET A 340 14.69 -6.08 -9.54
CA MET A 340 13.61 -5.13 -9.25
C MET A 340 13.24 -4.42 -10.56
N GLY A 341 12.22 -4.95 -11.22
CA GLY A 341 11.59 -4.44 -12.42
C GLY A 341 10.09 -4.50 -12.23
N GLU A 342 9.41 -3.56 -12.88
CA GLU A 342 8.00 -3.20 -12.76
C GLU A 342 7.02 -4.37 -12.56
N ALA A 343 5.97 -4.07 -11.79
CA ALA A 343 4.82 -4.94 -11.54
C ALA A 343 4.38 -5.68 -12.81
N GLY A 344 4.40 -7.01 -12.76
CA GLY A 344 4.02 -7.86 -13.88
C GLY A 344 3.67 -9.28 -13.46
N GLU A 345 2.42 -9.64 -13.80
CA GLU A 345 1.83 -10.96 -14.00
C GLU A 345 1.29 -11.78 -12.80
N VAL A 346 -0.04 -11.76 -12.73
CA VAL A 346 -0.94 -12.52 -11.85
C VAL A 346 -0.99 -13.98 -12.31
N SER A 347 -0.66 -14.91 -11.42
CA SER A 347 -0.92 -16.34 -11.61
C SER A 347 -2.03 -16.78 -10.66
N ARG A 348 -3.18 -17.17 -11.22
CA ARG A 348 -4.36 -17.66 -10.48
C ARG A 348 -4.09 -19.04 -9.89
N GLY A 349 -4.06 -19.12 -8.56
CA GLY A 349 -4.18 -20.36 -7.80
C GLY A 349 -5.60 -20.51 -7.23
N VAL A 350 -6.36 -21.45 -7.77
CA VAL A 350 -7.68 -21.84 -7.27
C VAL A 350 -7.48 -22.72 -6.05
N ASP A 351 -7.84 -22.22 -4.86
CA ASP A 351 -8.57 -23.02 -3.88
C ASP A 351 -9.26 -22.12 -2.83
N GLY A 352 -10.58 -22.29 -2.75
CA GLY A 352 -11.50 -21.44 -2.01
C GLY A 352 -11.15 -21.30 -0.54
N GLY A 353 -10.98 -20.04 -0.14
CA GLY A 353 -10.63 -19.63 1.21
C GLY A 353 -10.39 -18.13 1.30
N CYS A 354 -11.23 -17.38 0.58
CA CYS A 354 -11.61 -16.00 0.78
C CYS A 354 -13.12 -16.03 1.03
#